data_AF-A0A9D7TTJ6-F1
#
_entry.id   AF-A0A9D7TTJ6-F1
#
_cell.length_a   1.000
_cell.length_b   1.000
_cell.length_c   1.000
_cell.angle_alpha   90.00
_cell.angle_beta   90.00
_cell.angle_gamma   90.00
#
_symmetry.space_group_name_H-M   'P 1'
#
loop_
_entity.id
_entity.type
_entity.pdbx_description
1 polymer ?
#
loop_
_entity_poly.entity_id
_entity_poly.type
_entity_poly.pdbx_seq_one_letter_code
_entity_poly.pdbx_strand_id
1 'polypeptide(L)'
;MLNVIDRLGLPEETLKEYVASKKITQAIKSLNPKILLQALFLNIRNGFIYIFLSLLFILLICFPILIILKIIYPKTVGCFVGKGTFYLGINNGQSNYTEVLGNGFIPILILVAGILYFSIIVILKLIKQKK
;
A
#
# COMPACT_ATOMS: atom_id res chain seq x y z
N MET A 1 12.44 -21.30 -40.28
CA MET A 1 11.96 -19.95 -39.90
C MET A 1 10.70 -19.96 -39.02
N LEU A 2 10.08 -21.10 -38.69
CA LEU A 2 8.94 -21.18 -37.75
C LEU A 2 9.34 -21.11 -36.26
N ASN A 3 10.56 -21.53 -35.91
CA ASN A 3 11.00 -21.71 -34.51
C ASN A 3 11.27 -20.44 -33.69
N VAL A 4 11.11 -19.24 -34.28
CA VAL A 4 11.30 -17.98 -33.56
C VAL A 4 9.98 -17.49 -32.94
N ILE A 5 8.85 -17.88 -33.54
CA ILE A 5 7.51 -17.45 -33.12
C ILE A 5 7.04 -18.26 -31.89
N ASP A 6 7.38 -19.53 -31.79
CA ASP A 6 7.00 -20.39 -30.65
C ASP A 6 7.73 -20.06 -29.33
N ARG A 7 8.84 -19.31 -29.40
CA ARG A 7 9.61 -18.87 -28.22
C ARG A 7 9.09 -17.57 -27.60
N LEU A 8 8.14 -16.89 -28.25
CA LEU A 8 7.61 -15.59 -27.82
C LEU A 8 6.40 -15.71 -26.86
N GLY A 9 6.04 -16.93 -26.44
CA GLY A 9 4.81 -17.18 -25.68
C GLY A 9 3.58 -17.13 -26.58
N LEU A 10 2.42 -17.51 -26.05
CA LEU A 10 1.17 -17.59 -26.81
C LEU A 10 0.92 -16.23 -27.52
N PRO A 11 0.80 -16.21 -28.87
CA PRO A 11 0.70 -14.97 -29.65
C PRO A 11 -0.47 -14.08 -29.21
N GLU A 12 -1.48 -14.64 -28.56
CA GLU A 12 -2.63 -13.92 -28.01
C GLU A 12 -2.27 -12.93 -26.89
N GLU A 13 -1.24 -13.19 -26.08
CA GLU A 13 -0.82 -12.26 -25.02
C GLU A 13 0.07 -11.14 -25.60
N THR A 14 1.02 -11.48 -26.46
CA THR A 14 1.94 -10.51 -27.09
C THR A 14 1.24 -9.61 -28.10
N LEU A 15 0.23 -10.12 -28.85
CA LEU A 15 -0.59 -9.31 -29.74
C LEU A 15 -1.45 -8.30 -28.98
N LYS A 16 -1.97 -8.66 -27.79
CA LYS A 16 -2.76 -7.73 -26.96
C LYS A 16 -1.93 -6.54 -26.49
N GLU A 17 -0.70 -6.80 -26.02
CA GLU A 17 0.22 -5.75 -25.57
C GLU A 17 0.66 -4.83 -26.72
N TYR A 18 0.89 -5.39 -27.91
CA TYR A 18 1.24 -4.62 -29.11
C TYR A 18 0.06 -3.76 -29.61
N VAL A 19 -1.17 -4.30 -29.60
CA VAL A 19 -2.38 -3.56 -29.97
C VAL A 19 -2.69 -2.44 -28.97
N ALA A 20 -2.48 -2.68 -27.67
CA ALA A 20 -2.63 -1.65 -26.64
C ALA A 20 -1.64 -0.49 -26.86
N SER A 21 -0.40 -0.81 -27.17
CA SER A 21 0.65 0.18 -27.46
C SER A 21 0.33 1.02 -28.70
N LYS A 22 -0.16 0.39 -29.79
CA LYS A 22 -0.58 1.12 -31.00
C LYS A 22 -1.78 2.05 -30.78
N LYS A 23 -2.77 1.64 -29.97
CA LYS A 23 -3.94 2.47 -29.64
C LYS A 23 -3.55 3.71 -28.81
N ILE A 24 -2.57 3.58 -27.92
CA ILE A 24 -2.01 4.72 -27.18
C ILE A 24 -1.31 5.71 -28.13
N THR A 25 -0.49 5.22 -29.06
CA THR A 25 0.16 6.06 -30.08
C THR A 25 -0.87 6.78 -30.97
N GLN A 26 -1.98 6.13 -31.29
CA GLN A 26 -3.08 6.72 -32.06
C GLN A 26 -3.89 7.76 -31.26
N ALA A 27 -4.06 7.56 -29.95
CA ALA A 27 -4.68 8.53 -29.05
C ALA A 27 -3.81 9.78 -28.85
N ILE A 28 -2.48 9.61 -28.77
CA ILE A 28 -1.51 10.72 -28.73
C ILE A 28 -1.56 11.53 -30.04
N LYS A 29 -1.74 10.87 -31.19
CA LYS A 29 -1.83 11.50 -32.51
C LYS A 29 -3.10 12.33 -32.73
N SER A 30 -4.17 12.07 -31.98
CA SER A 30 -5.47 12.73 -32.16
C SER A 30 -5.59 14.09 -31.46
N LEU A 31 -4.67 14.46 -30.55
CA LEU A 31 -4.65 15.73 -29.80
C LEU A 31 -6.03 16.17 -29.23
N ASN A 32 -6.92 15.21 -28.96
CA ASN A 32 -8.26 15.51 -28.51
C ASN A 32 -8.28 15.53 -26.98
N PRO A 33 -8.48 16.70 -26.34
CA PRO A 33 -8.37 16.84 -24.89
C PRO A 33 -9.35 15.94 -24.12
N LYS A 34 -10.50 15.59 -24.74
CA LYS A 34 -11.47 14.67 -24.16
C LYS A 34 -10.94 13.23 -24.07
N ILE A 35 -10.19 12.77 -25.07
CA ILE A 35 -9.58 11.44 -25.10
C ILE A 35 -8.40 11.37 -24.14
N LEU A 36 -7.61 12.45 -24.06
CA LEU A 36 -6.51 12.59 -23.10
C LEU A 36 -7.05 12.55 -21.65
N LEU A 37 -8.11 13.30 -21.34
CA LEU A 37 -8.78 13.27 -20.05
C LEU A 37 -9.35 11.88 -19.70
N GLN A 38 -9.95 11.18 -20.67
CA GLN A 38 -10.43 9.81 -20.43
C GLN A 38 -9.28 8.84 -20.16
N ALA A 39 -8.18 8.92 -20.91
CA ALA A 39 -6.99 8.09 -20.69
C ALA A 39 -6.33 8.38 -19.33
N LEU A 40 -6.25 9.65 -18.94
CA LEU A 40 -5.75 10.06 -17.61
C LEU A 40 -6.68 9.58 -16.49
N PHE A 41 -7.99 9.76 -16.61
CA PHE A 41 -8.94 9.33 -15.58
C PHE A 41 -8.94 7.80 -15.39
N LEU A 42 -8.80 7.05 -16.49
CA LEU A 42 -8.68 5.59 -16.46
C LEU A 42 -7.41 5.14 -15.71
N ASN A 43 -6.27 5.80 -15.95
CA ASN A 43 -4.99 5.49 -15.27
C ASN A 43 -4.96 5.97 -13.81
N ILE A 44 -5.49 7.17 -13.52
CA ILE A 44 -5.54 7.73 -12.17
C ILE A 44 -6.45 6.91 -11.25
N ARG A 45 -7.59 6.40 -11.76
CA ARG A 45 -8.49 5.57 -10.96
C ARG A 45 -7.82 4.28 -10.48
N ASN A 46 -6.99 3.67 -11.32
CA ASN A 46 -6.17 2.53 -10.91
C ASN A 46 -4.99 2.96 -10.03
N GLY A 47 -4.36 4.11 -10.31
CA GLY A 47 -3.25 4.68 -9.53
C GLY A 47 -3.61 5.06 -8.09
N PHE A 48 -4.82 5.57 -7.85
CA PHE A 48 -5.29 6.00 -6.53
C PHE A 48 -5.24 4.85 -5.51
N ILE A 49 -5.62 3.64 -5.93
CA ILE A 49 -5.58 2.48 -5.05
C ILE A 49 -4.14 2.14 -4.67
N TYR A 50 -3.18 2.27 -5.59
CA TYR A 50 -1.76 2.05 -5.28
C TYR A 50 -1.18 3.14 -4.37
N ILE A 51 -1.63 4.39 -4.48
CA ILE A 51 -1.26 5.47 -3.55
C ILE A 51 -1.76 5.15 -2.13
N PHE A 52 -3.02 4.74 -2.01
CA PHE A 52 -3.59 4.31 -0.73
C PHE A 52 -2.81 3.12 -0.15
N LEU A 53 -2.49 2.13 -0.98
CA LEU A 53 -1.73 0.96 -0.56
C LEU A 53 -0.31 1.30 -0.11
N SER A 54 0.34 2.26 -0.78
CA SER A 54 1.66 2.78 -0.38
C SER A 54 1.62 3.44 1.00
N LEU A 55 0.58 4.24 1.28
CA LEU A 55 0.38 4.84 2.61
C LEU A 55 0.24 3.77 3.70
N LEU A 56 -0.57 2.73 3.45
CA LEU A 56 -0.74 1.60 4.37
C LEU A 56 0.58 0.85 4.60
N PHE A 57 1.40 0.69 3.55
CA PHE A 57 2.69 0.03 3.65
C PHE A 57 3.72 0.86 4.45
N ILE A 58 3.74 2.19 4.28
CA ILE A 58 4.56 3.09 5.11
C ILE A 58 4.16 2.95 6.58
N LEU A 59 2.85 2.94 6.88
CA LEU A 59 2.35 2.72 8.24
C LEU A 59 2.78 1.36 8.81
N LEU A 60 2.77 0.30 7.98
CA LEU A 60 3.22 -1.03 8.38
C LEU A 60 4.69 -1.03 8.83
N ILE A 61 5.55 -0.27 8.15
CA ILE A 61 6.98 -0.14 8.47
C ILE A 61 7.18 0.61 9.81
N CYS A 62 6.26 1.47 10.22
CA CYS A 62 6.36 2.16 11.51
C CYS A 62 6.26 1.19 12.71
N PHE A 63 5.53 0.08 12.61
CA PHE A 63 5.36 -0.87 13.71
C PHE A 63 6.66 -1.56 14.18
N PRO A 64 7.50 -2.17 13.32
CA PRO A 64 8.77 -2.74 13.77
C PRO A 64 9.70 -1.69 14.39
N ILE A 65 9.68 -0.45 13.89
CA ILE A 65 10.44 0.66 14.48
C ILE A 65 9.98 0.91 15.92
N LEU A 66 8.66 0.96 16.16
CA LEU A 66 8.09 1.14 17.50
C LEU A 66 8.39 -0.03 18.44
N ILE A 67 8.46 -1.27 17.94
CA ILE A 67 8.85 -2.45 18.73
C ILE A 67 10.30 -2.31 19.19
N ILE A 68 11.22 -1.95 18.28
CA ILE A 68 12.63 -1.72 18.61
C ILE A 68 12.75 -0.59 19.64
N LEU A 69 12.03 0.51 19.44
CA LEU A 69 12.01 1.64 20.36
C LEU A 69 11.48 1.24 21.75
N LYS A 70 10.46 0.37 21.84
CA LYS A 70 9.93 -0.14 23.11
C LYS A 70 10.97 -0.96 23.88
N ILE A 71 11.84 -1.70 23.17
CA ILE A 71 12.91 -2.47 23.80
C ILE A 71 14.00 -1.53 24.36
N ILE A 72 14.35 -0.47 23.65
CA ILE A 72 15.37 0.50 24.07
C ILE A 72 14.84 1.41 25.19
N TYR A 73 13.60 1.90 25.05
CA TYR A 73 12.98 2.86 25.96
C TYR A 73 11.60 2.36 26.46
N PRO A 74 11.57 1.36 27.35
CA PRO A 74 10.33 0.69 27.76
C PRO A 74 9.35 1.59 28.51
N LYS A 75 9.83 2.67 29.14
CA LYS A 75 9.01 3.61 29.93
C LYS A 75 8.41 4.76 29.12
N THR A 76 8.97 5.08 27.94
CA THR A 76 8.54 6.24 27.15
C THR A 76 7.77 5.85 25.90
N VAL A 77 7.98 4.64 25.38
CA VAL A 77 7.31 4.14 24.18
C VAL A 77 6.14 3.28 24.62
N GLY A 78 4.96 3.48 24.04
CA GLY A 78 3.83 2.66 24.37
C GLY A 78 2.52 3.17 23.78
N CYS A 79 1.44 2.62 24.31
CA CYS A 79 0.10 3.08 24.01
C CYS A 79 -0.46 3.81 25.21
N PHE A 80 -0.73 5.10 25.00
CA PHE A 80 -1.11 6.06 26.00
C PHE A 80 -2.55 6.50 25.78
N VAL A 81 -3.35 6.46 26.83
CA VAL A 81 -4.73 6.96 26.83
C VAL A 81 -4.84 8.04 27.89
N GLY A 82 -5.38 9.20 27.52
CA GLY A 82 -5.60 10.33 28.44
C GLY A 82 -6.76 11.19 27.97
N LYS A 83 -7.55 11.78 28.89
CA LYS A 83 -8.70 12.71 28.65
C LYS A 83 -9.33 12.69 27.23
N GLY A 84 -9.73 11.51 26.73
CA GLY A 84 -10.41 11.35 25.44
C GLY A 84 -9.52 11.21 24.18
N THR A 85 -8.19 11.25 24.32
CA THR A 85 -7.23 11.04 23.23
C THR A 85 -6.45 9.73 23.39
N PHE A 86 -6.26 9.06 22.26
CA PHE A 86 -5.44 7.86 22.12
C PHE A 86 -4.15 8.24 21.40
N TYR A 87 -3.00 7.88 21.98
CA TYR A 87 -1.70 8.13 21.40
C TYR A 87 -0.87 6.85 21.38
N LEU A 88 -0.28 6.55 20.22
CA LEU A 88 0.61 5.42 20.04
C LEU A 88 1.95 5.97 19.54
N GLY A 89 2.98 5.86 20.38
CA GLY A 89 4.26 6.49 20.10
C GLY A 89 5.10 6.74 21.34
N ILE A 90 5.84 7.83 21.34
CA ILE A 90 6.75 8.23 22.41
C ILE A 90 6.11 9.34 23.24
N ASN A 91 6.03 9.17 24.56
CA ASN A 91 5.62 10.20 25.49
C ASN A 91 6.77 10.53 26.46
N ASN A 92 7.20 11.79 26.47
CA ASN A 92 8.28 12.30 27.33
C ASN A 92 7.75 12.84 28.68
N GLY A 93 6.88 12.10 29.34
CA GLY A 93 6.48 12.41 30.73
C GLY A 93 5.30 13.37 30.89
N GLN A 94 4.38 13.44 29.92
CA GLN A 94 3.11 14.13 30.14
C GLN A 94 2.25 13.34 31.13
N SER A 95 2.05 13.91 32.32
CA SER A 95 1.35 13.31 33.48
C SER A 95 -0.13 12.99 33.26
N ASN A 96 -0.73 13.46 32.16
CA ASN A 96 -2.15 13.25 31.84
C ASN A 96 -2.42 11.96 31.05
N TYR A 97 -1.39 11.17 30.76
CA TYR A 97 -1.50 9.98 29.93
C TYR A 97 -1.07 8.74 30.71
N THR A 98 -1.98 7.78 30.83
CA THR A 98 -1.69 6.47 31.43
C THR A 98 -1.36 5.47 30.34
N GLU A 99 -0.25 4.74 30.50
CA GLU A 99 0.08 3.63 29.61
C GLU A 99 -0.84 2.45 29.90
N VAL A 100 -1.60 2.00 28.89
CA VAL A 100 -2.61 0.94 29.07
C VAL A 100 -2.02 -0.45 28.79
N LEU A 101 -1.11 -0.55 27.81
CA LEU A 101 -0.66 -1.85 27.30
C LEU A 101 0.57 -2.41 28.01
N GLY A 102 1.43 -1.57 28.59
CA GLY A 102 2.64 -2.03 29.29
C GLY A 102 3.47 -3.01 28.45
N ASN A 103 3.77 -4.17 29.03
CA ASN A 103 4.52 -5.24 28.35
C ASN A 103 3.71 -5.96 27.25
N GLY A 104 2.38 -5.85 27.26
CA GLY A 104 1.49 -6.36 26.21
C GLY A 104 1.53 -5.54 24.91
N PHE A 105 2.24 -4.42 24.90
CA PHE A 105 2.38 -3.57 23.71
C PHE A 105 2.96 -4.33 22.51
N ILE A 106 4.05 -5.07 22.72
CA ILE A 106 4.76 -5.81 21.66
C ILE A 106 3.84 -6.85 20.99
N PRO A 107 3.23 -7.82 21.71
CA PRO A 107 2.39 -8.83 21.07
C PRO A 107 1.17 -8.23 20.37
N ILE A 108 0.57 -7.19 20.95
CA ILE A 108 -0.58 -6.51 20.32
C ILE A 108 -0.15 -5.78 19.05
N LEU A 109 0.99 -5.10 19.05
CA LEU A 109 1.49 -4.41 17.86
C LEU A 109 1.83 -5.39 16.73
N ILE A 110 2.40 -6.56 17.06
CA ILE A 110 2.66 -7.64 16.11
C ILE A 110 1.35 -8.16 15.50
N LEU A 111 0.33 -8.37 16.33
CA LEU A 111 -0.99 -8.82 15.87
C LEU A 111 -1.62 -7.79 14.91
N VAL A 112 -1.60 -6.50 15.28
CA VAL A 112 -2.10 -5.40 14.45
C VAL A 112 -1.32 -5.30 13.14
N ALA A 113 0.02 -5.42 13.18
CA ALA A 113 0.85 -5.42 11.99
C ALA A 113 0.52 -6.61 11.06
N GLY A 114 0.27 -7.79 11.62
CA GLY A 114 -0.18 -8.97 10.88
C GLY A 114 -1.53 -8.76 10.19
N ILE A 115 -2.51 -8.19 10.89
CA ILE A 115 -3.82 -7.84 10.31
C ILE A 115 -3.67 -6.81 9.18
N LEU A 116 -2.83 -5.79 9.39
CA LEU A 116 -2.60 -4.75 8.39
C LEU A 116 -1.92 -5.33 7.13
N TYR A 117 -0.88 -6.15 7.32
CA TYR A 117 -0.22 -6.86 6.23
C TYR A 117 -1.19 -7.74 5.46
N PHE A 118 -2.00 -8.55 6.16
CA PHE A 118 -3.03 -9.37 5.53
C PHE A 118 -4.01 -8.52 4.72
N SER A 119 -4.46 -7.39 5.26
CA SER A 119 -5.37 -6.46 4.58
C SER A 119 -4.75 -5.90 3.29
N ILE A 120 -3.47 -5.53 3.31
CA ILE A 120 -2.74 -5.07 2.11
C ILE A 120 -2.72 -6.17 1.03
N ILE A 121 -2.42 -7.42 1.41
CA ILE A 121 -2.40 -8.55 0.48
C ILE A 121 -3.79 -8.87 -0.08
N VAL A 122 -4.84 -8.83 0.75
CA VAL A 122 -6.22 -9.05 0.30
C VAL A 122 -6.64 -7.97 -0.70
N ILE A 123 -6.35 -6.70 -0.42
CA ILE A 123 -6.63 -5.59 -1.34
C ILE A 123 -5.88 -5.80 -2.67
N LEU A 124 -4.59 -6.16 -2.63
CA LEU A 124 -3.82 -6.49 -3.83
C LEU A 124 -4.43 -7.62 -4.64
N LYS A 125 -4.89 -8.69 -3.98
CA LYS A 125 -5.53 -9.82 -4.63
C LYS A 125 -6.84 -9.42 -5.30
N LEU A 126 -7.66 -8.59 -4.65
CA LEU A 126 -8.90 -8.07 -5.21
C LEU A 126 -8.66 -7.16 -6.43
N ILE A 127 -7.60 -6.36 -6.42
CA ILE A 127 -7.22 -5.53 -7.58
C ILE A 127 -6.78 -6.43 -8.74
N LYS A 128 -5.94 -7.44 -8.48
CA LYS A 128 -5.47 -8.36 -9.53
C LYS A 128 -6.61 -9.14 -10.18
N GLN A 129 -7.62 -9.56 -9.42
CA GLN A 129 -8.78 -10.29 -9.95
C GLN A 129 -9.74 -9.43 -10.79
N LYS A 130 -9.71 -8.10 -10.62
CA LYS A 130 -10.53 -7.17 -11.42
C LYS A 130 -9.88 -6.77 -12.76
N LYS A 131 -8.61 -7.13 -12.97
CA LYS A 131 -7.80 -6.73 -14.12
C LYS A 131 -7.72 -7.88 -15.12
#